data_AF-A0A4R7K0J3-F1
#
_entry.id   AF-A0A4R7K0J3-F1
#
_cell.length_a   1.000
_cell.length_b   1.000
_cell.length_c   1.000
_cell.angle_alpha   90.00
_cell.angle_beta   90.00
_cell.angle_gamma   90.00
#
_symmetry.space_group_name_H-M   'P 1'
#
loop_
_entity.id
_entity.type
_entity.pdbx_description
1 polymer ?
#
loop_
_entity_poly.entity_id
_entity_poly.type
_entity_poly.pdbx_seq_one_letter_code
_entity_poly.pdbx_strand_id
1 'polypeptide(L)'
;MIFCVFSFNRGRFLENCVESIEQCVPDAHVVIFDDDSTDPETCTFLASLEERHTVLKPGSVSSHRLGGLYDNMQAALDYCRDESLVCFLQDDTQVVRHLDSSEIGELETRFDNNPALGFISPCFIRGINRNRGLAYTYDGDSGLYFRSESSNSAGRFFSALLIMKPARLLEVEWHFGRSEPENERQAKEVFSPMGYLFAPFAMWLPEVPAYRGKRKTLGLRLAEKKRNCGYYPFRIMDEAQVRSLKARDPEVLPYAEDFLNCEPNDPPRPWAYNPLTGTGWLKTLNQIEVSLRRLFSA
;
A
#
# COMPACT_ATOMS: atom_id res chain seq x y z
N MET A 1 -8.14 14.09 -6.67
CA MET A 1 -7.21 13.01 -6.25
C MET A 1 -7.43 11.81 -7.14
N ILE A 2 -6.37 11.28 -7.72
CA ILE A 2 -6.39 10.06 -8.54
C ILE A 2 -5.83 8.89 -7.73
N PHE A 3 -6.40 7.70 -7.90
CA PHE A 3 -5.92 6.46 -7.30
C PHE A 3 -5.19 5.63 -8.36
N CYS A 4 -3.93 5.29 -8.11
CA CYS A 4 -3.18 4.34 -8.92
C CYS A 4 -3.09 3.01 -8.19
N VAL A 5 -3.66 1.95 -8.78
CA VAL A 5 -3.68 0.61 -8.20
C VAL A 5 -2.70 -0.28 -8.96
N PHE A 6 -1.71 -0.82 -8.26
CA PHE A 6 -0.72 -1.73 -8.83
C PHE A 6 -1.16 -3.19 -8.66
N SER A 7 -1.26 -3.93 -9.76
CA SER A 7 -1.77 -5.31 -9.74
C SER A 7 -0.85 -6.31 -10.43
N PHE A 8 -0.83 -7.54 -9.91
CA PHE A 8 -0.28 -8.69 -10.62
C PHE A 8 -0.88 -10.01 -10.15
N ASN A 9 -1.63 -10.67 -11.04
CA ASN A 9 -2.18 -12.00 -10.89
C ASN A 9 -2.98 -12.26 -9.60
N ARG A 10 -3.89 -11.33 -9.26
CA ARG A 10 -4.66 -11.32 -8.01
C ARG A 10 -6.07 -10.77 -8.19
N GLY A 11 -6.82 -11.27 -9.18
CA GLY A 11 -8.12 -10.76 -9.63
C GLY A 11 -9.09 -10.45 -8.48
N ARG A 12 -9.34 -11.41 -7.59
CA ARG A 12 -10.23 -11.19 -6.44
C ARG A 12 -9.77 -10.08 -5.46
N PHE A 13 -8.47 -9.91 -5.29
CA PHE A 13 -7.94 -8.86 -4.41
C PHE A 13 -8.03 -7.50 -5.10
N LEU A 14 -7.67 -7.44 -6.39
CA LEU A 14 -7.84 -6.26 -7.23
C LEU A 14 -9.30 -5.81 -7.25
N GLU A 15 -10.25 -6.73 -7.38
CA GLU A 15 -11.69 -6.48 -7.31
C GLU A 15 -12.07 -5.81 -6.00
N ASN A 16 -11.70 -6.41 -4.87
CA ASN A 16 -11.93 -5.81 -3.55
C ASN A 16 -11.34 -4.40 -3.41
N CYS A 17 -10.11 -4.20 -3.89
CA CYS A 17 -9.43 -2.92 -3.82
C CYS A 17 -10.22 -1.86 -4.61
N VAL A 18 -10.52 -2.13 -5.88
CA VAL A 18 -11.21 -1.16 -6.75
C VAL A 18 -12.64 -0.91 -6.29
N GLU A 19 -13.42 -1.95 -5.99
CA GLU A 19 -14.80 -1.79 -5.52
C GLU A 19 -14.86 -1.00 -4.21
N SER A 20 -13.88 -1.19 -3.32
CA SER A 20 -13.80 -0.40 -2.08
C SER A 20 -13.49 1.08 -2.34
N ILE A 21 -12.70 1.40 -3.37
CA ILE A 21 -12.46 2.79 -3.80
C ILE A 21 -13.76 3.37 -4.36
N GLU A 22 -14.44 2.67 -5.27
CA GLU A 22 -15.70 3.11 -5.88
C GLU A 22 -16.79 3.36 -4.83
N GLN A 23 -16.88 2.47 -3.82
CA GLN A 23 -17.85 2.61 -2.74
C GLN A 23 -17.50 3.79 -1.82
N CYS A 24 -16.23 3.93 -1.43
CA CYS A 24 -15.82 4.88 -0.40
C CYS A 24 -15.53 6.29 -0.94
N VAL A 25 -15.21 6.39 -2.23
CA VAL A 25 -14.83 7.64 -2.90
C VAL A 25 -15.54 7.69 -4.27
N PRO A 26 -16.84 8.02 -4.31
CA PRO A 26 -17.66 7.87 -5.52
C PRO A 26 -17.15 8.62 -6.75
N ASP A 27 -16.45 9.75 -6.55
CA ASP A 27 -15.88 10.58 -7.62
C ASP A 27 -14.38 10.30 -7.86
N ALA A 28 -13.85 9.17 -7.36
CA ALA A 28 -12.45 8.80 -7.56
C ALA A 28 -12.17 8.48 -9.02
N HIS A 29 -11.14 9.12 -9.57
CA HIS A 29 -10.50 8.63 -10.79
C HIS A 29 -9.55 7.49 -10.42
N VAL A 30 -9.77 6.30 -10.98
CA VAL A 30 -8.94 5.12 -10.75
C VAL A 30 -8.19 4.73 -12.01
N VAL A 31 -6.90 4.46 -11.85
CA VAL A 31 -6.02 3.96 -12.91
C VAL A 31 -5.32 2.70 -12.40
N ILE A 32 -5.44 1.62 -13.17
CA ILE A 32 -4.83 0.33 -12.85
C ILE A 32 -3.53 0.19 -13.63
N PHE A 33 -2.43 -0.06 -12.93
CA PHE A 33 -1.14 -0.39 -13.51
C PHE A 33 -0.89 -1.89 -13.31
N ASP A 34 -1.29 -2.68 -14.30
CA ASP A 34 -1.16 -4.13 -14.29
C ASP A 34 0.23 -4.57 -14.77
N ASP A 35 0.88 -5.50 -14.06
CA ASP A 35 2.23 -6.01 -14.38
C ASP A 35 2.21 -7.23 -15.35
N ASP A 36 1.41 -7.12 -16.42
CA ASP A 36 1.13 -8.19 -17.38
C ASP A 36 0.59 -9.44 -16.69
N SER A 37 -0.57 -9.31 -16.04
CA SER A 37 -1.30 -10.45 -15.49
C SER A 37 -1.69 -11.43 -16.60
N THR A 38 -1.65 -12.71 -16.25
CA THR A 38 -1.88 -13.84 -17.15
C THR A 38 -2.91 -14.83 -16.61
N ASP A 39 -3.21 -14.79 -15.31
CA ASP A 39 -4.23 -15.69 -14.78
C ASP A 39 -5.63 -15.27 -15.26
N PRO A 40 -6.52 -16.24 -15.53
CA PRO A 40 -7.82 -15.93 -16.13
C PRO A 40 -8.73 -15.05 -15.27
N GLU A 41 -8.65 -15.15 -13.94
CA GLU A 41 -9.49 -14.39 -13.02
C GLU A 41 -9.14 -12.91 -13.09
N THR A 42 -7.84 -12.59 -12.98
CA THR A 42 -7.35 -11.21 -13.10
C THR A 42 -7.62 -10.63 -14.49
N CYS A 43 -7.34 -11.37 -15.57
CA CYS A 43 -7.60 -10.88 -16.93
C CYS A 43 -9.09 -10.59 -17.18
N THR A 44 -9.99 -11.43 -16.66
CA THR A 44 -11.44 -11.22 -16.80
C THR A 44 -11.88 -9.95 -16.09
N PHE A 45 -11.38 -9.73 -14.87
CA PHE A 45 -11.71 -8.53 -14.10
C PHE A 45 -11.09 -7.26 -14.70
N LEU A 46 -9.84 -7.30 -15.19
CA LEU A 46 -9.23 -6.18 -15.88
C LEU A 46 -10.03 -5.76 -17.12
N ALA A 47 -10.54 -6.73 -17.89
CA ALA A 47 -11.38 -6.44 -19.05
C ALA A 47 -12.70 -5.76 -18.67
N SER A 48 -13.31 -6.10 -17.52
CA SER A 48 -14.52 -5.41 -17.04
C SER A 48 -14.22 -4.03 -16.45
N LEU A 49 -12.99 -3.80 -15.95
CA LEU A 49 -12.55 -2.48 -15.48
C LEU A 49 -12.34 -1.49 -16.62
N GLU A 50 -11.86 -1.92 -17.79
CA GLU A 50 -11.64 -1.05 -18.96
C GLU A 50 -12.92 -0.33 -19.42
N GLU A 51 -14.10 -0.84 -19.06
CA GLU A 51 -15.39 -0.18 -19.35
C GLU A 51 -15.61 1.11 -18.55
N ARG A 52 -14.91 1.29 -17.43
CA ARG A 52 -15.19 2.36 -16.46
C ARG A 52 -13.95 3.03 -15.86
N HIS A 53 -12.77 2.41 -15.99
CA HIS A 53 -11.48 2.90 -15.48
C HIS A 53 -10.37 2.72 -16.52
N THR A 54 -9.26 3.43 -16.32
CA THR A 54 -8.08 3.27 -17.18
C THR A 54 -7.25 2.07 -16.71
N VAL A 55 -6.90 1.18 -17.63
CA VAL A 55 -5.99 0.05 -17.37
C VAL A 55 -4.74 0.19 -18.25
N LEU A 56 -3.56 0.17 -17.62
CA LEU A 56 -2.26 0.36 -18.25
C LEU A 56 -1.37 -0.87 -17.99
N LYS A 57 -0.63 -1.26 -19.02
CA LYS A 57 0.34 -2.37 -19.00
C LYS A 57 1.79 -1.84 -19.02
N PRO A 58 2.81 -2.66 -18.70
CA PRO A 58 4.20 -2.21 -18.70
C PRO A 58 4.61 -1.68 -20.08
N GLY A 59 5.37 -0.58 -20.10
CA GLY A 59 5.82 0.07 -21.34
C GLY A 59 4.75 0.89 -22.09
N SER A 60 3.54 1.04 -21.55
CA SER A 60 2.49 1.89 -22.16
C SER A 60 2.76 3.39 -21.98
N VAL A 61 3.38 3.79 -20.87
CA VAL A 61 3.66 5.20 -20.52
C VAL A 61 5.15 5.52 -20.51
N SER A 62 5.98 4.61 -19.99
CA SER A 62 7.43 4.82 -19.88
C SER A 62 8.22 3.95 -20.86
N SER A 63 9.42 4.39 -21.24
CA SER A 63 10.33 3.65 -22.14
C SER A 63 10.90 2.37 -21.50
N HIS A 64 10.69 2.19 -20.20
CA HIS A 64 11.10 1.02 -19.45
C HIS A 64 10.11 -0.14 -19.68
N ARG A 65 10.54 -1.11 -20.49
CA ARG A 65 9.79 -2.36 -20.76
C ARG A 65 9.85 -3.40 -19.63
N LEU A 66 10.48 -3.06 -18.51
CA LEU A 66 10.66 -3.98 -17.39
C LEU A 66 9.47 -3.78 -16.45
N GLY A 67 8.68 -4.84 -16.29
CA GLY A 67 7.60 -4.87 -15.33
C GLY A 67 8.11 -4.95 -13.88
N GLY A 68 7.23 -4.68 -12.93
CA GLY A 68 7.50 -4.72 -11.50
C GLY A 68 6.93 -3.52 -10.76
N LEU A 69 6.74 -3.66 -9.45
CA LEU A 69 6.05 -2.66 -8.62
C LEU A 69 6.63 -1.25 -8.80
N TYR A 70 7.94 -1.08 -8.62
CA TYR A 70 8.55 0.26 -8.63
C TYR A 70 8.65 0.87 -10.03
N ASP A 71 8.84 0.05 -11.07
CA ASP A 71 8.81 0.53 -12.45
C ASP A 71 7.39 1.01 -12.81
N ASN A 72 6.35 0.30 -12.35
CA ASN A 72 4.96 0.75 -12.47
C ASN A 72 4.68 2.01 -11.64
N MET A 73 5.26 2.15 -10.44
CA MET A 73 5.15 3.39 -9.65
C MET A 73 5.79 4.59 -10.37
N GLN A 74 6.92 4.38 -11.05
CA GLN A 74 7.52 5.41 -11.89
C GLN A 74 6.61 5.76 -13.08
N ALA A 75 6.08 4.76 -13.79
CA ALA A 75 5.13 4.99 -14.87
C ALA A 75 3.87 5.75 -14.39
N ALA A 76 3.42 5.49 -13.16
CA ALA A 76 2.30 6.20 -12.54
C ALA A 76 2.63 7.66 -12.20
N LEU A 77 3.84 7.95 -11.71
CA LEU A 77 4.29 9.34 -11.51
C LEU A 77 4.37 10.08 -12.86
N ASP A 78 4.90 9.44 -13.90
CA ASP A 78 5.01 10.03 -15.23
C ASP A 78 3.62 10.31 -15.83
N TYR A 79 2.69 9.37 -15.68
CA TYR A 79 1.30 9.49 -16.13
C TYR A 79 0.56 10.62 -15.38
N CYS A 80 0.69 10.65 -14.05
CA CYS A 80 -0.01 11.60 -13.19
C CYS A 80 0.74 12.92 -13.00
N ARG A 81 1.73 13.26 -13.84
CA ARG A 81 2.63 14.41 -13.63
C ARG A 81 1.93 15.75 -13.40
N ASP A 82 0.75 15.91 -14.00
CA ASP A 82 -0.05 17.15 -13.96
C ASP A 82 -1.22 17.06 -12.94
N GLU A 83 -1.34 15.95 -12.22
CA GLU A 83 -2.36 15.74 -11.20
C GLU A 83 -2.01 16.46 -9.90
N SER A 84 -3.02 16.97 -9.19
CA SER A 84 -2.79 17.71 -7.93
C SER A 84 -2.36 16.80 -6.79
N LEU A 85 -2.97 15.62 -6.70
CA LEU A 85 -2.82 14.67 -5.61
C LEU A 85 -3.03 13.24 -6.12
N VAL A 86 -2.09 12.36 -5.82
CA VAL A 86 -2.08 10.96 -6.24
C VAL A 86 -2.02 10.05 -5.03
N CYS A 87 -2.82 9.00 -5.01
CA CYS A 87 -2.82 7.95 -4.00
C CYS A 87 -2.43 6.61 -4.63
N PHE A 88 -1.37 5.99 -4.13
CA PHE A 88 -0.86 4.70 -4.56
C PHE A 88 -1.37 3.60 -3.63
N LEU A 89 -2.02 2.60 -4.23
CA LEU A 89 -2.51 1.40 -3.56
C LEU A 89 -2.05 0.14 -4.32
N GLN A 90 -2.07 -1.00 -3.65
CA GLN A 90 -1.78 -2.30 -4.26
C GLN A 90 -3.03 -3.16 -4.32
N ASP A 91 -3.02 -4.19 -5.16
CA ASP A 91 -4.15 -5.12 -5.30
C ASP A 91 -4.59 -5.77 -3.98
N ASP A 92 -3.69 -5.95 -3.01
CA ASP A 92 -4.00 -6.52 -1.69
C ASP A 92 -4.34 -5.50 -0.62
N THR A 93 -4.92 -4.37 -1.01
CA THR A 93 -5.36 -3.31 -0.11
C THR A 93 -6.85 -3.05 -0.24
N GLN A 94 -7.40 -2.30 0.71
CA GLN A 94 -8.80 -1.93 0.72
C GLN A 94 -8.95 -0.53 1.30
N VAL A 95 -9.81 0.29 0.69
CA VAL A 95 -10.34 1.51 1.30
C VAL A 95 -11.45 1.11 2.27
N VAL A 96 -11.33 1.50 3.54
CA VAL A 96 -12.16 0.96 4.63
C VAL A 96 -13.15 1.96 5.20
N ARG A 97 -13.20 3.19 4.67
CA ARG A 97 -14.17 4.19 5.07
C ARG A 97 -14.37 5.20 3.96
N HIS A 98 -15.51 5.87 3.97
CA HIS A 98 -15.77 6.97 3.06
C HIS A 98 -14.79 8.14 3.26
N LEU A 99 -14.38 8.76 2.15
CA LEU A 99 -13.71 10.06 2.13
C LEU A 99 -14.63 11.06 1.43
N ASP A 100 -14.77 12.23 2.03
CA ASP A 100 -15.41 13.37 1.38
C ASP A 100 -14.38 14.29 0.71
N SER A 101 -14.86 15.22 -0.12
CA SER A 101 -14.02 16.18 -0.82
C SER A 101 -13.29 17.14 0.11
N SER A 102 -13.83 17.40 1.31
CA SER A 102 -13.17 18.27 2.30
C SER A 102 -11.90 17.61 2.86
N GLU A 103 -11.94 16.30 3.14
CA GLU A 103 -10.76 15.54 3.55
C GLU A 103 -9.68 15.51 2.47
N ILE A 104 -10.06 15.46 1.19
CA ILE A 104 -9.12 15.55 0.08
C ILE A 104 -8.46 16.93 0.04
N GLY A 105 -9.23 18.01 0.22
CA GLY A 105 -8.69 19.37 0.31
C GLY A 105 -7.76 19.58 1.51
N GLU A 106 -8.05 18.92 2.65
CA GLU A 106 -7.15 18.91 3.81
C GLU A 106 -5.81 18.24 3.48
N LEU A 107 -5.80 17.15 2.70
CA LEU A 107 -4.54 16.51 2.27
C LEU A 107 -3.69 17.46 1.43
N GLU A 108 -4.29 18.18 0.49
CA GLU A 108 -3.58 19.20 -0.30
C GLU A 108 -2.98 20.29 0.60
N THR A 109 -3.79 20.80 1.54
CA THR A 109 -3.37 21.81 2.52
C THR A 109 -2.19 21.32 3.38
N ARG A 110 -2.18 20.05 3.79
CA ARG A 110 -1.07 19.46 4.55
C ARG A 110 0.24 19.50 3.78
N PHE A 111 0.23 19.23 2.47
CA PHE A 111 1.43 19.33 1.64
C PHE A 111 1.87 20.77 1.40
N ASP A 112 0.91 21.69 1.24
CA ASP A 112 1.19 23.11 0.98
C ASP A 112 1.81 23.78 2.22
N ASN A 113 1.33 23.43 3.40
CA ASN A 113 1.89 23.90 4.68
C ASN A 113 3.21 23.23 5.06
N ASN A 114 3.57 22.11 4.43
CA ASN A 114 4.80 21.36 4.71
C ASN A 114 5.63 21.13 3.42
N PRO A 115 6.45 22.11 3.00
CA PRO A 115 7.26 22.01 1.77
C PRO A 115 8.25 20.84 1.75
N ALA A 116 8.67 20.33 2.91
CA ALA A 116 9.56 19.18 3.00
C ALA A 116 8.83 17.82 2.97
N LEU A 117 7.50 17.80 3.10
CA LEU A 117 6.72 16.56 3.13
C LEU A 117 6.60 15.97 1.72
N GLY A 118 7.27 14.83 1.48
CA GLY A 118 7.17 14.12 0.21
C GLY A 118 5.99 13.14 0.16
N PHE A 119 5.70 12.49 1.29
CA PHE A 119 4.77 11.36 1.33
C PHE A 119 3.89 11.39 2.58
N ILE A 120 2.63 10.99 2.39
CA ILE A 120 1.70 10.66 3.48
C ILE A 120 1.23 9.22 3.31
N SER A 121 1.27 8.40 4.35
CA SER A 121 0.69 7.06 4.32
C SER A 121 -0.83 7.14 4.50
N PRO A 122 -1.64 6.55 3.58
CA PRO A 122 -3.09 6.48 3.73
C PRO A 122 -3.53 5.43 4.77
N CYS A 123 -2.58 4.65 5.30
CA CYS A 123 -2.85 3.39 5.96
C CYS A 123 -2.92 3.44 7.49
N PHE A 124 -3.76 2.58 8.05
CA PHE A 124 -3.70 2.26 9.48
C PHE A 124 -2.33 1.70 9.87
N ILE A 125 -1.96 1.91 11.13
CA ILE A 125 -0.72 1.35 11.67
C ILE A 125 -0.94 -0.15 11.86
N ARG A 126 -0.03 -0.96 11.32
CA ARG A 126 -0.09 -2.43 11.49
C ARG A 126 0.12 -2.79 12.97
N GLY A 127 -0.74 -3.62 13.57
CA GLY A 127 -0.61 -4.02 14.99
C GLY A 127 0.71 -4.72 15.31
N ILE A 128 1.33 -5.40 14.33
CA ILE A 128 2.69 -5.96 14.49
C ILE A 128 3.74 -4.90 14.86
N ASN A 129 3.51 -3.62 14.55
CA ASN A 129 4.40 -2.52 14.91
C ASN A 129 4.40 -2.26 16.43
N ARG A 130 3.29 -2.55 17.13
CA ARG A 130 3.22 -2.52 18.60
C ARG A 130 4.22 -3.50 19.21
N ASN A 131 4.25 -4.72 18.70
CA ASN A 131 5.17 -5.77 19.16
C ASN A 131 6.64 -5.48 18.85
N ARG A 132 6.90 -4.61 17.86
CA ARG A 132 8.24 -4.15 17.49
C ARG A 132 8.69 -2.92 18.30
N GLY A 133 7.84 -2.39 19.18
CA GLY A 133 8.13 -1.19 19.97
C GLY A 133 8.28 0.07 19.13
N LEU A 134 7.58 0.15 17.99
CA LEU A 134 7.61 1.35 17.16
C LEU A 134 6.72 2.43 17.77
N ALA A 135 7.29 3.62 17.96
CA ALA A 135 6.59 4.78 18.49
C ALA A 135 6.25 5.78 17.38
N TYR A 136 5.15 6.51 17.60
CA TYR A 136 4.62 7.52 16.70
C TYR A 136 4.24 8.74 17.55
N THR A 137 4.56 9.93 17.06
CA THR A 137 4.25 11.20 17.72
C THR A 137 3.29 11.97 16.84
N TYR A 138 2.20 12.47 17.43
CA TYR A 138 1.27 13.35 16.75
C TYR A 138 1.84 14.75 16.67
N ASP A 139 1.79 15.35 15.49
CA ASP A 139 2.08 16.75 15.27
C ASP A 139 0.76 17.50 15.00
N GLY A 140 0.39 18.38 15.94
CA GLY A 140 -0.86 19.14 15.87
C GLY A 140 -0.88 20.17 14.74
N ASP A 141 0.28 20.64 14.29
CA ASP A 141 0.37 21.65 13.23
C ASP A 141 0.09 21.04 11.86
N SER A 142 0.65 19.85 11.57
CA SER A 142 0.37 19.12 10.34
C SER A 142 -0.87 18.22 10.40
N GLY A 143 -1.33 17.86 11.62
CA GLY A 143 -2.39 16.89 11.81
C GLY A 143 -1.99 15.46 11.41
N LEU A 144 -0.70 15.14 11.46
CA LEU A 144 -0.12 13.87 11.06
C LEU A 144 0.63 13.22 12.22
N TYR A 145 0.77 11.90 12.16
CA TYR A 145 1.71 11.16 13.00
C TYR A 145 3.05 10.99 12.30
N PHE A 146 4.13 11.09 13.03
CA PHE A 146 5.47 10.78 12.56
C PHE A 146 6.09 9.67 13.37
N ARG A 147 6.66 8.68 12.68
CA ARG A 147 7.34 7.57 13.33
C ARG A 147 8.66 8.03 13.92
N SER A 148 8.89 7.72 15.19
CA SER A 148 10.13 8.04 15.90
C SER A 148 11.34 7.28 15.33
N GLU A 149 12.54 7.77 15.61
CA GLU A 149 13.78 7.09 15.23
C GLU A 149 13.83 5.69 15.85
N SER A 150 14.32 4.72 15.08
CA SER A 150 14.61 3.38 15.58
C SER A 150 15.77 2.78 14.79
N SER A 151 16.34 1.68 15.27
CA SER A 151 17.41 0.95 14.56
C SER A 151 17.00 0.47 13.17
N ASN A 152 15.70 0.42 12.88
CA ASN A 152 15.16 0.09 11.56
C ASN A 152 14.44 1.29 10.95
N SER A 153 15.02 1.91 9.93
CA SER A 153 14.38 3.02 9.23
C SER A 153 13.20 2.59 8.35
N ALA A 154 13.16 1.34 7.86
CA ALA A 154 12.19 0.92 6.84
C ALA A 154 10.74 1.29 7.19
N GLY A 155 10.08 2.06 6.32
CA GLY A 155 8.74 2.58 6.59
C GLY A 155 8.75 3.79 7.52
N ARG A 156 9.78 4.65 7.46
CA ARG A 156 9.79 5.95 8.15
C ARG A 156 9.77 7.10 7.16
N PHE A 157 10.46 6.96 6.04
CA PHE A 157 10.51 7.96 4.97
C PHE A 157 9.74 7.51 3.73
N PHE A 158 9.52 6.21 3.54
CA PHE A 158 8.86 5.70 2.34
C PHE A 158 8.01 4.45 2.59
N SER A 159 6.92 4.31 1.83
CA SER A 159 6.19 3.04 1.65
C SER A 159 5.56 3.02 0.26
N ALA A 160 5.39 1.85 -0.35
CA ALA A 160 4.73 1.73 -1.65
C ALA A 160 3.24 2.14 -1.63
N LEU A 161 2.64 2.24 -0.43
CA LEU A 161 1.31 2.80 -0.24
C LEU A 161 1.47 4.22 0.30
N LEU A 162 1.22 5.20 -0.56
CA LEU A 162 1.52 6.59 -0.30
C LEU A 162 0.49 7.50 -0.96
N ILE A 163 0.39 8.71 -0.44
CA ILE A 163 -0.22 9.88 -1.07
C ILE A 163 0.92 10.86 -1.34
N MET A 164 0.91 11.50 -2.51
CA MET A 164 1.92 12.49 -2.89
C MET A 164 1.35 13.54 -3.84
N LYS A 165 2.07 14.67 -3.94
CA LYS A 165 1.88 15.65 -5.03
C LYS A 165 2.95 15.38 -6.10
N PRO A 166 2.57 14.99 -7.32
CA PRO A 166 3.52 14.72 -8.41
C PRO A 166 4.53 15.85 -8.62
N ALA A 167 4.06 17.10 -8.62
CA ALA A 167 4.92 18.28 -8.74
C ALA A 167 6.04 18.34 -7.67
N ARG A 168 5.77 17.92 -6.43
CA ARG A 168 6.76 17.90 -5.33
C ARG A 168 7.88 16.89 -5.59
N LEU A 169 7.53 15.75 -6.17
CA LEU A 169 8.50 14.72 -6.53
C LEU A 169 9.34 15.17 -7.74
N LEU A 170 8.69 15.73 -8.76
CA LEU A 170 9.36 16.21 -9.96
C LEU A 170 10.33 17.38 -9.68
N GLU A 171 9.99 18.28 -8.75
CA GLU A 171 10.85 19.40 -8.34
C GLU A 171 12.20 18.95 -7.77
N VAL A 172 12.25 17.80 -7.11
CA VAL A 172 13.48 17.21 -6.56
C VAL A 172 14.06 16.12 -7.44
N GLU A 173 13.63 16.04 -8.71
CA GLU A 173 14.04 15.02 -9.68
C GLU A 173 13.89 13.59 -9.12
N TRP A 174 12.82 13.34 -8.36
CA TRP A 174 12.54 12.03 -7.77
C TRP A 174 12.38 10.96 -8.84
N HIS A 175 12.98 9.80 -8.60
CA HIS A 175 12.80 8.59 -9.41
C HIS A 175 12.63 7.39 -8.49
N PHE A 176 11.59 6.59 -8.70
CA PHE A 176 11.39 5.37 -7.90
C PHE A 176 12.52 4.37 -8.17
N GLY A 177 13.27 4.05 -7.11
CA GLY A 177 14.31 3.03 -7.13
C GLY A 177 13.74 1.61 -7.20
N ARG A 178 14.58 0.59 -7.33
CA ARG A 178 14.16 -0.81 -7.59
C ARG A 178 13.70 -1.57 -6.35
N SER A 179 13.75 -0.95 -5.17
CA SER A 179 13.45 -1.61 -3.90
C SER A 179 13.03 -0.62 -2.81
N GLU A 180 12.29 -1.13 -1.81
CA GLU A 180 11.86 -0.33 -0.66
C GLU A 180 13.04 0.34 0.07
N PRO A 181 14.16 -0.36 0.38
CA PRO A 181 15.32 0.26 1.04
C PRO A 181 16.01 1.35 0.22
N GLU A 182 15.98 1.24 -1.12
CA GLU A 182 16.56 2.26 -2.00
C GLU A 182 15.71 3.53 -1.99
N ASN A 183 14.39 3.38 -2.14
CA ASN A 183 13.44 4.49 -2.06
C ASN A 183 13.44 5.13 -0.67
N GLU A 184 13.50 4.34 0.42
CA GLU A 184 13.60 4.85 1.80
C GLU A 184 14.86 5.71 2.00
N ARG A 185 16.01 5.29 1.45
CA ARG A 185 17.26 6.05 1.54
C ARG A 185 17.18 7.36 0.75
N GLN A 186 16.69 7.30 -0.49
CA GLN A 186 16.50 8.49 -1.32
C GLN A 186 15.53 9.48 -0.68
N ALA A 187 14.38 9.01 -0.17
CA ALA A 187 13.38 9.84 0.50
C ALA A 187 13.97 10.55 1.73
N LYS A 188 14.81 9.86 2.50
CA LYS A 188 15.49 10.45 3.66
C LYS A 188 16.44 11.60 3.28
N GLU A 189 17.00 11.60 2.09
CA GLU A 189 17.95 12.62 1.65
C GLU A 189 17.26 13.93 1.23
N VAL A 190 16.01 13.85 0.73
CA VAL A 190 15.32 15.01 0.11
C VAL A 190 14.00 15.41 0.79
N PHE A 191 13.41 14.55 1.61
CA PHE A 191 12.12 14.81 2.27
C PHE A 191 12.22 14.66 3.79
N SER A 192 11.25 15.28 4.48
CA SER A 192 10.96 14.98 5.88
C SER A 192 10.47 13.53 6.04
N PRO A 193 10.43 12.98 7.27
CA PRO A 193 9.77 11.71 7.51
C PRO A 193 8.35 11.69 6.94
N MET A 194 7.93 10.52 6.46
CA MET A 194 6.58 10.31 5.93
C MET A 194 5.56 10.52 7.04
N GLY A 195 4.53 11.30 6.74
CA GLY A 195 3.41 11.49 7.66
C GLY A 195 2.44 10.31 7.61
N TYR A 196 1.86 9.93 8.73
CA TYR A 196 0.78 8.95 8.82
C TYR A 196 -0.50 9.69 9.16
N LEU A 197 -1.59 9.37 8.45
CA LEU A 197 -2.86 10.05 8.68
C LEU A 197 -3.36 9.90 10.11
N PHE A 198 -3.92 10.99 10.63
CA PHE A 198 -4.67 10.92 11.87
C PHE A 198 -5.86 9.97 11.74
N ALA A 199 -6.70 10.11 10.71
CA ALA A 199 -7.76 9.15 10.42
C ALA A 199 -7.42 8.44 9.11
N PRO A 200 -6.72 7.30 9.12
CA PRO A 200 -6.39 6.58 7.89
C PRO A 200 -7.65 6.04 7.22
N PHE A 201 -7.53 5.73 5.93
CA PHE A 201 -8.68 5.26 5.14
C PHE A 201 -8.39 4.02 4.31
N ALA A 202 -7.13 3.58 4.23
CA ALA A 202 -6.76 2.36 3.53
C ALA A 202 -6.10 1.37 4.48
N MET A 203 -6.08 0.09 4.11
CA MET A 203 -5.28 -0.90 4.82
C MET A 203 -4.95 -2.09 3.92
N TRP A 204 -3.76 -2.69 4.12
CA TRP A 204 -3.47 -4.00 3.55
C TRP A 204 -4.42 -5.05 4.10
N LEU A 205 -4.88 -5.94 3.25
CA LEU A 205 -5.62 -7.12 3.67
C LEU A 205 -4.70 -8.04 4.50
N PRO A 206 -5.21 -8.63 5.59
CA PRO A 206 -4.41 -9.49 6.44
C PRO A 206 -4.27 -10.89 5.84
N GLU A 207 -3.14 -11.53 6.13
CA GLU A 207 -2.81 -12.92 5.77
C GLU A 207 -3.00 -13.23 4.27
N VAL A 208 -2.69 -12.27 3.39
CA VAL A 208 -2.81 -12.45 1.94
C VAL A 208 -1.76 -13.46 1.43
N PRO A 209 -2.14 -14.40 0.55
CA PRO A 209 -1.19 -15.31 -0.10
C PRO A 209 -0.16 -14.53 -0.93
N ALA A 210 1.12 -14.83 -0.78
CA ALA A 210 2.18 -14.08 -1.47
C ALA A 210 2.61 -14.76 -2.77
N TYR A 211 3.02 -13.93 -3.74
CA TYR A 211 3.72 -14.35 -4.94
C TYR A 211 5.11 -13.69 -4.93
N ARG A 212 6.18 -14.45 -5.21
CA ARG A 212 7.54 -13.87 -5.27
C ARG A 212 8.23 -14.31 -6.55
N GLY A 213 8.60 -13.36 -7.40
CA GLY A 213 9.20 -13.65 -8.70
C GLY A 213 8.25 -14.40 -9.64
N LYS A 214 6.97 -14.01 -9.64
CA LYS A 214 5.89 -14.60 -10.46
C LYS A 214 5.69 -16.12 -10.26
N ARG A 215 6.20 -16.71 -9.16
CA ARG A 215 6.07 -18.15 -8.82
C ARG A 215 5.85 -18.35 -7.31
N LYS A 216 5.22 -19.47 -6.92
CA LYS A 216 5.10 -19.92 -5.51
C LYS A 216 6.08 -21.06 -5.22
N THR A 217 6.98 -20.86 -4.25
CA THR A 217 7.89 -21.90 -3.72
C THR A 217 7.14 -22.85 -2.78
N LEU A 218 7.70 -24.03 -2.50
CA LEU A 218 7.09 -24.98 -1.56
C LEU A 218 7.10 -24.41 -0.13
N GLY A 219 8.20 -23.77 0.27
CA GLY A 219 8.28 -23.06 1.56
C GLY A 219 7.22 -21.99 1.73
N LEU A 220 6.89 -21.25 0.67
CA LEU A 220 5.84 -20.25 0.72
C LEU A 220 4.45 -20.89 0.86
N ARG A 221 4.17 -21.98 0.13
CA ARG A 221 2.91 -22.73 0.26
C ARG A 221 2.71 -23.29 1.67
N LEU A 222 3.77 -23.81 2.29
CA LEU A 222 3.71 -24.33 3.66
C LEU A 222 3.52 -23.22 4.69
N ALA A 223 4.16 -22.06 4.49
CA ALA A 223 3.95 -20.88 5.33
C ALA A 223 2.51 -20.36 5.23
N GLU A 224 1.98 -20.23 4.01
CA GLU A 224 0.58 -19.85 3.76
C GLU A 224 -0.40 -20.79 4.47
N LYS A 225 -0.21 -22.10 4.32
CA LYS A 225 -1.07 -23.10 4.97
C LYS A 225 -1.00 -23.01 6.50
N LYS A 226 0.21 -22.86 7.06
CA LYS A 226 0.39 -22.76 8.52
C LYS A 226 -0.28 -21.52 9.10
N ARG A 227 -0.30 -20.42 8.35
CA ARG A 227 -0.88 -19.14 8.78
C ARG A 227 -2.34 -18.96 8.43
N ASN A 228 -2.94 -19.95 7.77
CA ASN A 228 -4.27 -19.86 7.23
C ASN A 228 -4.43 -18.64 6.30
N CYS A 229 -3.42 -18.37 5.47
CA CYS A 229 -3.49 -17.28 4.50
C CYS A 229 -4.69 -17.45 3.57
N GLY A 230 -5.35 -16.34 3.26
CA GLY A 230 -6.63 -16.38 2.58
C GLY A 230 -7.13 -15.00 2.17
N TYR A 231 -8.45 -14.89 2.02
CA TYR A 231 -9.14 -13.67 1.64
C TYR A 231 -9.95 -13.17 2.84
N TYR A 232 -9.49 -12.06 3.41
CA TYR A 232 -10.01 -11.47 4.64
C TYR A 232 -10.34 -9.99 4.42
N PRO A 233 -11.35 -9.66 3.60
CA PRO A 233 -11.75 -8.28 3.34
C PRO A 233 -12.23 -7.62 4.63
N PHE A 234 -12.01 -6.31 4.77
CA PHE A 234 -12.52 -5.55 5.90
C PHE A 234 -13.99 -5.20 5.71
N ARG A 235 -14.72 -5.06 6.82
CA ARG A 235 -15.95 -4.29 6.83
C ARG A 235 -15.64 -2.83 6.52
N ILE A 236 -16.43 -2.23 5.63
CA ILE A 236 -16.43 -0.77 5.49
C ILE A 236 -16.97 -0.18 6.79
N MET A 237 -16.21 0.78 7.35
CA MET A 237 -16.57 1.48 8.57
C MET A 237 -17.85 2.29 8.36
N ASP A 238 -18.78 2.17 9.29
CA ASP A 238 -19.98 3.02 9.32
C ASP A 238 -19.64 4.45 9.80
N GLU A 239 -20.61 5.36 9.65
CA GLU A 239 -20.44 6.76 10.06
C GLU A 239 -20.09 6.94 11.54
N ALA A 240 -20.62 6.08 12.43
CA ALA A 240 -20.35 6.17 13.86
C ALA A 240 -18.90 5.76 14.17
N GLN A 241 -18.40 4.72 13.52
CA GLN A 241 -17.02 4.28 13.60
C GLN A 241 -16.06 5.34 13.04
N VAL A 242 -16.40 5.96 11.89
CA VAL A 242 -15.59 7.05 11.31
C VAL A 242 -15.57 8.27 12.21
N ARG A 243 -16.72 8.68 12.78
CA ARG A 243 -16.77 9.78 13.76
C ARG A 243 -15.92 9.49 14.99
N SER A 244 -16.01 8.27 15.52
CA SER A 244 -15.19 7.83 16.67
C SER A 244 -13.69 7.88 16.34
N LEU A 245 -13.29 7.38 15.17
CA LEU A 245 -11.91 7.47 14.69
C LEU A 245 -11.45 8.92 14.62
N LYS A 246 -12.23 9.82 14.00
CA LYS A 246 -11.87 11.24 13.84
C LYS A 246 -11.89 12.04 15.16
N ALA A 247 -12.63 11.61 16.17
CA ALA A 247 -12.79 12.33 17.45
C ALA A 247 -11.90 11.79 18.59
N ARG A 248 -11.13 10.72 18.34
CA ARG A 248 -10.32 10.09 19.38
C ARG A 248 -9.19 11.00 19.88
N ASP A 249 -8.67 10.68 21.06
CA ASP A 249 -7.46 11.31 21.59
C ASP A 249 -6.25 10.98 20.67
N PRO A 250 -5.40 11.96 20.30
CA PRO A 250 -4.21 11.69 19.51
C PRO A 250 -3.22 10.67 20.07
N GLU A 251 -3.20 10.44 21.38
CA GLU A 251 -2.40 9.38 21.99
C GLU A 251 -2.93 7.97 21.67
N VAL A 252 -4.20 7.86 21.25
CA VAL A 252 -4.78 6.62 20.73
C VAL A 252 -4.40 6.46 19.26
N LEU A 253 -3.31 5.72 19.04
CA LEU A 253 -2.81 5.44 17.69
C LEU A 253 -3.81 4.61 16.87
N PRO A 254 -3.96 4.89 15.56
CA PRO A 254 -4.89 4.18 14.67
C PRO A 254 -4.30 2.82 14.25
N TYR A 255 -4.15 1.90 15.19
CA TYR A 255 -3.76 0.52 14.91
C TYR A 255 -4.91 -0.22 14.22
N ALA A 256 -4.65 -0.85 13.08
CA ALA A 256 -5.69 -1.46 12.25
C ALA A 256 -6.59 -2.42 13.03
N GLU A 257 -6.00 -3.29 13.84
CA GLU A 257 -6.71 -4.29 14.65
C GLU A 257 -7.64 -3.69 15.73
N ASP A 258 -7.44 -2.41 16.10
CA ASP A 258 -8.28 -1.73 17.10
C ASP A 258 -9.52 -1.08 16.47
N PHE A 259 -9.51 -0.84 15.15
CA PHE A 259 -10.56 -0.10 14.44
C PHE A 259 -11.25 -0.90 13.32
N LEU A 260 -10.59 -1.93 12.81
CA LEU A 260 -11.06 -2.71 11.66
C LEU A 260 -11.37 -4.15 12.06
N ASN A 261 -12.33 -4.73 11.34
CA ASN A 261 -12.68 -6.15 11.43
C ASN A 261 -12.85 -6.71 10.03
N CYS A 262 -12.45 -7.96 9.84
CA CYS A 262 -12.60 -8.70 8.60
C CYS A 262 -13.95 -9.43 8.53
N GLU A 263 -14.41 -9.68 7.31
CA GLU A 263 -15.56 -10.55 7.04
C GLU A 263 -15.14 -11.83 6.31
N PRO A 264 -15.79 -12.97 6.60
CA PRO A 264 -16.78 -13.17 7.67
C PRO A 264 -16.17 -13.25 9.07
N ASN A 265 -14.84 -13.46 9.18
CA ASN A 265 -14.13 -13.63 10.45
C ASN A 265 -12.74 -12.99 10.39
N ASP A 266 -12.26 -12.51 11.54
CA ASP A 266 -10.89 -12.03 11.70
C ASP A 266 -9.86 -13.19 11.67
N PRO A 267 -8.72 -13.03 10.96
CA PRO A 267 -7.59 -13.93 11.14
C PRO A 267 -6.90 -13.67 12.50
N PRO A 268 -6.01 -14.58 12.96
CA PRO A 268 -5.29 -14.42 14.21
C PRO A 268 -4.54 -13.08 14.31
N ARG A 269 -4.64 -12.43 15.46
CA ARG A 269 -3.95 -11.15 15.76
C ARG A 269 -2.60 -11.40 16.46
N PRO A 270 -1.58 -10.52 16.28
CA PRO A 270 -1.57 -9.41 15.33
C PRO A 270 -1.58 -9.94 13.89
N TRP A 271 -2.24 -9.21 13.01
CA TRP A 271 -2.29 -9.59 11.61
C TRP A 271 -0.89 -9.54 11.01
N ALA A 272 -0.66 -10.35 9.98
CA ALA A 272 0.53 -10.21 9.16
C ALA A 272 0.23 -10.04 7.69
N TYR A 273 1.22 -9.46 7.05
CA TYR A 273 1.17 -9.00 5.67
C TYR A 273 2.33 -9.60 4.86
N ASN A 274 3.05 -10.54 5.48
CA ASN A 274 4.05 -11.36 4.83
C ASN A 274 3.99 -12.77 5.43
N PRO A 275 3.65 -13.80 4.62
CA PRO A 275 3.51 -15.17 5.08
C PRO A 275 4.76 -15.75 5.77
N LEU A 276 5.95 -15.22 5.46
CA LEU A 276 7.21 -15.66 6.04
C LEU A 276 7.57 -15.00 7.38
N THR A 277 6.73 -14.10 7.89
CA THR A 277 6.94 -13.45 9.19
C THR A 277 6.83 -14.49 10.32
N GLY A 278 7.85 -14.62 11.14
CA GLY A 278 7.85 -15.55 12.29
C GLY A 278 8.06 -17.03 11.94
N THR A 279 8.30 -17.37 10.68
CA THR A 279 8.41 -18.77 10.23
C THR A 279 9.86 -19.21 9.97
N GLY A 280 10.77 -18.99 10.92
CA GLY A 280 12.23 -19.12 10.80
C GLY A 280 12.75 -20.15 9.78
N TRP A 281 12.47 -21.44 9.99
CA TRP A 281 12.96 -22.51 9.09
C TRP A 281 12.33 -22.48 7.69
N LEU A 282 11.07 -22.05 7.54
CA LEU A 282 10.39 -21.88 6.24
C LEU A 282 10.98 -20.72 5.43
N LYS A 283 11.47 -19.67 6.11
CA LYS A 283 12.20 -18.58 5.46
C LYS A 283 13.52 -19.10 4.87
N THR A 284 14.24 -19.93 5.62
CA THR A 284 15.47 -20.59 5.16
C THR A 284 15.20 -21.53 3.99
N LEU A 285 14.14 -22.35 4.06
CA LEU A 285 13.74 -23.24 2.97
C LEU A 285 13.41 -22.44 1.69
N ASN A 286 12.64 -21.36 1.81
CA ASN A 286 12.36 -20.47 0.69
C ASN A 286 13.62 -19.82 0.11
N GLN A 287 14.58 -19.42 0.94
CA GLN A 287 15.86 -18.88 0.47
C GLN A 287 16.69 -19.94 -0.27
N ILE A 288 16.74 -21.18 0.21
CA ILE A 288 17.42 -22.29 -0.45
C ILE A 288 16.77 -22.59 -1.80
N GLU A 289 15.44 -22.66 -1.87
CA GLU A 289 14.72 -22.89 -3.14
C GLU A 289 14.98 -21.80 -4.17
N VAL A 290 15.00 -20.53 -3.75
CA VAL A 290 15.31 -19.40 -4.64
C VAL A 290 16.77 -19.47 -5.10
N SER A 291 17.72 -19.77 -4.21
CA SER A 291 19.15 -19.84 -4.53
C SER A 291 19.51 -21.02 -5.43
N LEU A 292 18.99 -22.21 -5.16
CA LEU A 292 19.19 -23.40 -6.02
C LEU A 292 18.64 -23.13 -7.42
N ARG A 293 17.47 -22.50 -7.55
CA ARG A 293 16.91 -22.19 -8.86
C ARG A 293 17.74 -21.18 -9.65
N ARG A 294 18.34 -20.18 -8.99
CA ARG A 294 19.27 -19.25 -9.64
C ARG A 294 20.50 -19.98 -10.20
N LEU A 295 20.97 -21.04 -9.53
CA LEU A 295 22.10 -21.85 -9.99
C LEU A 295 21.74 -22.78 -11.17
N PHE A 296 20.48 -23.21 -11.28
CA PHE A 296 20.00 -24.08 -12.37
C PHE A 296 19.29 -23.33 -13.52
N SER A 297 19.23 -22.00 -13.46
CA SER A 297 18.67 -21.13 -14.52
C SER A 297 19.74 -20.25 -15.18
N ALA A 298 21.03 -20.54 -14.89
CA ALA A 298 22.20 -20.03 -15.60
C ALA A 298 22.68 -21.11 -16.57
#